data_AF-A0A965NVP9-F1
#
_entry.id   AF-A0A965NVP9-F1
#
_cell.length_a   1.000
_cell.length_b   1.000
_cell.length_c   1.000
_cell.angle_alpha   90.00
_cell.angle_beta   90.00
_cell.angle_gamma   90.00
#
_symmetry.space_group_name_H-M   'P 1'
#
loop_
_entity.id
_entity.type
_entity.pdbx_description
1 polymer ?
#
loop_
_entity_poly.entity_id
_entity_poly.type
_entity_poly.pdbx_seq_one_letter_code
_entity_poly.pdbx_strand_id
1 'polypeptide(L)'
;MWIKCFFFCLILNQVFGLDNHLVVQDSTSNQKFKSEFKSIQLIKNEKKRNKLLDEFVSNHVISGDLFTNYAYNLFNEDNLASIWLDECGKNVDNLLKTGDLSLVQQFAYGLYEQQIPFSEIERLFIQKIQQFPDDPNLIELLVSTYIFNGDWDKAWNQRRALDMRFKNEQGKRLLEFASYIFQSQQWSLASQIFDYLIKSYPNSNQRPRWQQMSIAAREQVVLKKENPDISEVKNLISAYQKLRSERGDNAISMSSYWQEAKLYAYQLKQLDSAVLVLNKGILLTQSDDNLQAQMKLELGDILTYEGKKYDALIQYAQVEKQV
;
A
#
# COMPACT_ATOMS: atom_id res chain seq x y z
N MET A 1 11.05 -1.84 11.91
CA MET A 1 9.81 -1.95 11.09
C MET A 1 9.48 -0.61 10.41
N TRP A 2 10.50 0.11 9.93
CA TRP A 2 10.43 1.33 9.12
C TRP A 2 10.87 1.08 7.67
N ILE A 3 11.21 -0.16 7.35
CA ILE A 3 12.16 -0.51 6.28
C ILE A 3 11.52 -0.55 4.88
N LYS A 4 10.19 -0.50 4.74
CA LYS A 4 9.56 -0.51 3.40
C LYS A 4 9.00 0.83 2.90
N CYS A 5 8.68 1.78 3.79
CA CYS A 5 8.65 3.20 3.37
C CYS A 5 10.07 3.70 3.12
N PHE A 6 11.06 3.23 3.90
CA PHE A 6 12.47 3.49 3.63
C PHE A 6 12.95 2.91 2.30
N PHE A 7 12.37 1.82 1.77
CA PHE A 7 12.78 1.26 0.47
C PHE A 7 12.21 2.03 -0.72
N PHE A 8 11.02 2.64 -0.59
CA PHE A 8 10.52 3.58 -1.60
C PHE A 8 11.34 4.88 -1.58
N CYS A 9 11.75 5.35 -0.40
CA CYS A 9 12.67 6.49 -0.27
C CYS A 9 14.13 6.19 -0.66
N LEU A 10 14.68 5.00 -0.39
CA LEU A 10 16.08 4.64 -0.72
C LEU A 10 16.29 4.38 -2.20
N ILE A 11 15.33 3.77 -2.90
CA ILE A 11 15.44 3.58 -4.35
C ILE A 11 15.37 4.94 -5.07
N LEU A 12 14.60 5.89 -4.54
CA LEU A 12 14.57 7.27 -5.05
C LEU A 12 15.86 8.03 -4.72
N ASN A 13 16.40 7.92 -3.49
CA ASN A 13 17.63 8.62 -3.09
C ASN A 13 18.94 8.02 -3.64
N GLN A 14 19.01 6.72 -3.94
CA GLN A 14 20.26 6.10 -4.43
C GLN A 14 20.36 6.03 -5.95
N VAL A 15 19.24 6.06 -6.69
CA VAL A 15 19.24 5.99 -8.16
C VAL A 15 19.27 7.38 -8.80
N PHE A 16 18.71 8.40 -8.12
CA PHE A 16 18.64 9.76 -8.64
C PHE A 16 19.23 10.73 -7.62
N GLY A 17 20.57 10.85 -7.63
CA GLY A 17 21.27 11.94 -6.97
C GLY A 17 20.87 13.27 -7.60
N LEU A 18 19.72 13.80 -7.19
CA LEU A 18 19.26 15.15 -7.42
C LEU A 18 18.84 15.72 -6.07
N ASP A 19 19.70 16.59 -5.54
CA ASP A 19 19.42 17.53 -4.48
C ASP A 19 18.27 18.46 -4.90
N ASN A 20 17.03 17.96 -4.91
CA ASN A 20 15.89 18.86 -4.78
C ASN A 20 15.80 19.20 -3.30
N HIS A 21 16.51 20.26 -2.92
CA HIS A 21 16.28 20.96 -1.67
C HIS A 21 14.77 21.11 -1.48
N LEU A 22 14.21 20.41 -0.49
CA LEU A 22 13.01 20.89 0.19
C LEU A 22 13.29 22.36 0.47
N VAL A 23 12.62 23.27 -0.24
CA VAL A 23 12.84 24.70 -0.09
C VAL A 23 12.38 25.05 1.31
N VAL A 24 13.32 25.07 2.26
CA VAL A 24 13.09 25.56 3.60
C VAL A 24 13.05 27.08 3.47
N GLN A 25 11.85 27.62 3.25
CA GLN A 25 11.67 29.07 3.22
C GLN A 25 11.93 29.61 4.62
N ASP A 26 13.02 30.37 4.78
CA ASP A 26 13.27 31.11 6.01
C ASP A 26 12.28 32.27 6.14
N SER A 27 12.18 32.82 7.36
CA SER A 27 11.23 33.91 7.64
C SER A 27 11.43 35.14 6.76
N THR A 28 12.67 35.40 6.33
CA THR A 28 13.05 36.54 5.49
C THR A 28 12.54 36.36 4.06
N SER A 29 12.71 35.16 3.49
CA SER A 29 12.26 34.82 2.13
C SER A 29 10.74 34.89 2.03
N ASN A 30 10.04 34.39 3.05
CA ASN A 30 8.58 34.50 3.13
C ASN A 30 8.10 35.95 3.20
N GLN A 31 8.76 36.79 3.99
CA GLN A 31 8.43 38.22 4.05
C GLN A 31 8.61 38.90 2.70
N LYS A 32 9.73 38.62 2.01
CA LYS A 32 9.98 39.16 0.66
C LYS A 32 8.89 38.73 -0.32
N PHE A 33 8.59 37.43 -0.40
CA PHE A 33 7.53 36.87 -1.24
C PHE A 33 6.18 37.58 -0.99
N LYS A 34 5.77 37.69 0.28
CA LYS A 34 4.51 38.34 0.65
C LYS A 34 4.48 39.82 0.30
N SER A 35 5.57 40.54 0.57
CA SER A 35 5.64 41.98 0.26
C SER A 35 5.51 42.26 -1.23
N GLU A 36 6.20 41.48 -2.06
CA GLU A 36 6.14 41.59 -3.52
C GLU A 36 4.73 41.24 -4.02
N PHE A 37 4.18 40.11 -3.59
CA PHE A 37 2.83 39.68 -3.94
C PHE A 37 1.77 40.72 -3.58
N LYS A 38 1.75 41.21 -2.33
CA LYS A 38 0.77 42.21 -1.89
C LYS A 38 0.94 43.55 -2.61
N SER A 39 2.17 43.95 -2.96
CA SER A 39 2.39 45.17 -3.76
C SER A 39 1.76 45.09 -5.14
N ILE A 40 1.78 43.91 -5.78
CA ILE A 40 1.12 43.65 -7.05
C ILE A 40 -0.41 43.75 -6.89
N GLN A 41 -0.97 43.16 -5.83
CA GLN A 41 -2.42 43.17 -5.59
C GLN A 41 -2.99 44.59 -5.38
N LEU A 42 -2.19 45.52 -4.84
CA LEU A 42 -2.59 46.93 -4.66
C LEU A 42 -2.68 47.73 -5.97
N ILE A 43 -2.22 47.18 -7.10
CA ILE A 43 -2.26 47.86 -8.39
C ILE A 43 -3.70 47.96 -8.91
N LYS A 44 -4.18 49.19 -9.07
CA LYS A 44 -5.54 49.50 -9.57
C LYS A 44 -5.75 49.14 -11.04
N ASN A 45 -4.72 49.30 -11.88
CA ASN A 45 -4.81 48.95 -13.30
C ASN A 45 -4.77 47.43 -13.47
N GLU A 46 -5.91 46.83 -13.78
CA GLU A 46 -6.08 45.38 -13.88
C GLU A 46 -5.13 44.72 -14.90
N LYS A 47 -5.00 45.28 -16.10
CA LYS A 47 -4.11 44.74 -17.14
C LYS A 47 -2.65 44.72 -16.66
N LYS A 48 -2.21 45.80 -15.99
CA LYS A 48 -0.86 45.88 -15.42
C LYS A 48 -0.69 44.89 -14.25
N ARG A 49 -1.69 44.80 -13.38
CA ARG A 49 -1.68 43.88 -12.24
C ARG A 49 -1.54 42.43 -12.69
N ASN A 50 -2.40 41.99 -13.62
CA ASN A 50 -2.39 40.61 -14.11
C ASN A 50 -1.06 40.27 -14.79
N LYS A 51 -0.52 41.17 -15.63
CA LYS A 51 0.81 40.98 -16.23
C LYS A 51 1.91 40.78 -15.19
N LEU A 52 1.95 41.63 -14.17
CA LEU A 52 2.96 41.52 -13.11
C LEU A 52 2.75 40.30 -12.23
N LEU A 53 1.50 39.89 -12.01
CA LEU A 53 1.18 38.65 -11.31
C LEU A 53 1.67 37.43 -12.10
N ASP A 54 1.48 37.41 -13.42
CA ASP A 54 1.98 36.33 -14.29
C ASP A 54 3.52 36.25 -14.24
N GLU A 55 4.21 37.41 -14.30
CA GLU A 55 5.67 37.49 -14.16
C GLU A 55 6.13 36.98 -12.77
N PHE A 56 5.46 37.40 -11.70
CA PHE A 56 5.72 36.96 -10.33
C PHE A 56 5.57 35.44 -10.19
N VAL A 57 4.44 34.91 -10.65
CA VAL A 57 4.13 33.47 -10.64
C VAL A 57 5.20 32.70 -11.40
N SER A 58 5.54 33.11 -12.62
CA SER A 58 6.54 32.43 -13.43
C SER A 58 7.90 32.37 -12.75
N ASN A 59 8.34 33.44 -12.09
CA ASN A 59 9.61 33.47 -11.37
C ASN A 59 9.62 32.50 -10.19
N HIS A 60 8.51 32.44 -9.44
CA HIS A 60 8.40 31.56 -8.27
C HIS A 60 8.08 30.09 -8.60
N VAL A 61 7.57 29.79 -9.79
CA VAL A 61 7.56 28.42 -10.32
C VAL A 61 9.00 27.96 -10.55
N ILE A 62 9.84 28.78 -11.17
CA ILE A 62 11.24 28.43 -11.48
C ILE A 62 12.05 28.21 -10.19
N SER A 63 11.83 29.02 -9.15
CA SER A 63 12.51 28.83 -7.86
C SER A 63 11.90 27.72 -7.00
N GLY A 64 10.71 27.22 -7.35
CA GLY A 64 9.94 26.24 -6.57
C GLY A 64 9.17 26.84 -5.38
N ASP A 65 9.38 28.12 -5.06
CA ASP A 65 8.74 28.82 -3.95
C ASP A 65 7.22 28.89 -4.05
N LEU A 66 6.68 28.79 -5.27
CA LEU A 66 5.23 28.81 -5.46
C LEU A 66 4.55 27.58 -4.86
N PHE A 67 5.21 26.42 -4.81
CA PHE A 67 4.59 25.15 -4.43
C PHE A 67 4.65 24.87 -2.92
N THR A 68 4.75 25.91 -2.10
CA THR A 68 4.75 25.82 -0.64
C THR A 68 3.38 26.14 -0.04
N ASN A 69 3.14 25.70 1.19
CA ASN A 69 1.94 26.05 1.93
C ASN A 69 1.81 27.56 2.15
N TYR A 70 2.94 28.24 2.33
CA TYR A 70 2.96 29.68 2.51
C TYR A 70 2.40 30.41 1.29
N ALA A 71 2.89 30.06 0.10
CA ALA A 71 2.38 30.60 -1.15
C ALA A 71 0.90 30.24 -1.36
N TYR A 72 0.51 28.97 -1.16
CA TYR A 72 -0.88 28.55 -1.25
C TYR A 72 -1.81 29.40 -0.37
N ASN A 73 -1.48 29.59 0.91
CA ASN A 73 -2.29 30.38 1.83
C ASN A 73 -2.44 31.83 1.39
N LEU A 74 -1.36 32.47 0.91
CA LEU A 74 -1.43 33.84 0.40
C LEU A 74 -2.32 33.98 -0.84
N PHE A 75 -2.23 33.02 -1.77
CA PHE A 75 -3.10 32.99 -2.95
C PHE A 75 -4.55 32.75 -2.53
N ASN A 76 -4.79 31.85 -1.58
CA ASN A 76 -6.13 31.55 -1.08
C ASN A 76 -6.77 32.75 -0.36
N GLU A 77 -6.03 33.47 0.48
CA GLU A 77 -6.49 34.71 1.16
C GLU A 77 -7.03 35.76 0.17
N ASP A 78 -6.43 35.84 -1.02
CA ASP A 78 -6.80 36.83 -2.05
C ASP A 78 -7.73 36.23 -3.14
N ASN A 79 -8.32 35.05 -2.91
CA ASN A 79 -9.18 34.32 -3.85
C ASN A 79 -8.50 33.94 -5.18
N LEU A 80 -7.18 33.72 -5.16
CA LEU A 80 -6.35 33.33 -6.31
C LEU A 80 -5.90 31.86 -6.26
N ALA A 81 -6.51 31.03 -5.41
CA ALA A 81 -6.17 29.60 -5.29
C ALA A 81 -6.32 28.83 -6.62
N SER A 82 -7.20 29.26 -7.53
CA SER A 82 -7.32 28.67 -8.86
C SER A 82 -6.06 28.88 -9.72
N ILE A 83 -5.45 30.07 -9.64
CA ILE A 83 -4.19 30.37 -10.35
C ILE A 83 -3.07 29.47 -9.82
N TRP A 84 -2.97 29.33 -8.49
CA TRP A 84 -1.99 28.45 -7.87
C TRP A 84 -2.18 26.99 -8.34
N LEU A 85 -3.42 26.51 -8.37
CA LEU A 85 -3.72 25.15 -8.82
C LEU A 85 -3.40 24.94 -10.31
N ASP A 86 -3.68 25.94 -11.16
CA ASP A 86 -3.37 25.88 -12.59
C ASP A 86 -1.86 25.74 -12.81
N GLU A 87 -1.03 26.42 -12.02
CA GLU A 87 0.43 26.27 -12.07
C GLU A 87 0.90 24.90 -11.59
N CYS A 88 0.30 24.36 -10.52
CA CYS A 88 0.52 22.96 -10.13
C CYS A 88 0.17 22.01 -11.29
N GLY A 89 -0.92 22.28 -12.00
CA GLY A 89 -1.32 21.55 -13.19
C GLY A 89 -0.31 21.62 -14.33
N LYS A 90 0.19 22.81 -14.65
CA LYS A 90 1.23 22.99 -15.68
C LYS A 90 2.53 22.28 -15.29
N ASN A 91 2.89 22.30 -14.01
CA ASN A 91 4.04 21.57 -13.50
C ASN A 91 3.88 20.06 -13.70
N VAL A 92 2.72 19.51 -13.35
CA VAL A 92 2.38 18.09 -13.61
C VAL A 92 2.53 17.76 -15.09
N ASP A 93 2.00 18.59 -16.01
CA ASP A 93 2.12 18.34 -17.45
C ASP A 93 3.57 18.34 -17.92
N ASN A 94 4.39 19.26 -17.39
CA ASN A 94 5.81 19.34 -17.72
C ASN A 94 6.58 18.13 -17.21
N LEU A 95 6.28 17.66 -16.00
CA LEU A 95 6.88 16.45 -15.44
C LEU A 95 6.44 15.20 -16.22
N LEU A 96 5.18 15.09 -16.63
CA LEU A 96 4.70 13.97 -17.45
C LEU A 96 5.41 13.86 -18.81
N LYS A 97 5.78 15.00 -19.43
CA LYS A 97 6.54 15.01 -20.69
C LYS A 97 7.92 14.36 -20.58
N THR A 98 8.48 14.25 -19.38
CA THR A 98 9.75 13.55 -19.15
C THR A 98 9.61 12.02 -19.30
N GLY A 99 8.38 11.50 -19.21
CA GLY A 99 8.10 10.07 -19.21
C GLY A 99 8.32 9.37 -17.86
N ASP A 100 8.82 10.08 -16.85
CA ASP A 100 9.06 9.53 -15.51
C ASP A 100 7.91 9.89 -14.55
N LEU A 101 7.03 8.92 -14.30
CA LEU A 101 5.90 9.07 -13.39
C LEU A 101 6.34 9.34 -11.95
N SER A 102 7.53 8.89 -11.56
CA SER A 102 8.02 9.04 -10.19
C SER A 102 8.25 10.51 -9.82
N LEU A 103 8.60 11.36 -10.78
CA LEU A 103 8.75 12.80 -10.55
C LEU A 103 7.42 13.46 -10.21
N VAL A 104 6.33 13.05 -10.85
CA VAL A 104 4.98 13.55 -10.54
C VAL A 104 4.51 13.06 -9.17
N GLN A 105 4.83 11.79 -8.83
CA GLN A 105 4.56 11.24 -7.50
C GLN A 105 5.32 12.01 -6.41
N GLN A 106 6.61 12.31 -6.63
CA GLN A 106 7.42 13.13 -5.72
C GLN A 106 6.83 14.52 -5.55
N PHE A 107 6.41 15.18 -6.64
CA PHE A 107 5.77 16.48 -6.56
C PHE A 107 4.48 16.43 -5.73
N ALA A 108 3.60 15.46 -6.00
CA ALA A 108 2.35 15.27 -5.25
C ALA A 108 2.61 15.02 -3.76
N TYR A 109 3.61 14.20 -3.45
CA TYR A 109 4.02 13.92 -2.08
C TYR A 109 4.62 15.17 -1.41
N GLY A 110 5.39 15.98 -2.14
CA GLY A 110 5.91 17.26 -1.65
C GLY A 110 4.78 18.23 -1.28
N LEU A 111 3.72 18.32 -2.08
CA LEU A 111 2.53 19.11 -1.73
C LEU A 111 1.86 18.57 -0.44
N TYR A 112 1.81 17.26 -0.27
CA TYR A 112 1.30 16.64 0.96
C TYR A 112 2.18 16.96 2.18
N GLU A 113 3.51 16.89 2.06
CA GLU A 113 4.44 17.24 3.14
C GLU A 113 4.38 18.72 3.51
N GLN A 114 4.10 19.59 2.53
CA GLN A 114 3.79 20.99 2.76
C GLN A 114 2.45 21.19 3.50
N GLN A 115 1.66 20.14 3.73
CA GLN A 115 0.34 20.23 4.36
C GLN A 115 -0.65 21.06 3.53
N ILE A 116 -0.49 21.04 2.21
CA ILE A 116 -1.54 21.55 1.31
C ILE A 116 -2.81 20.74 1.59
N PRO A 117 -3.99 21.38 1.68
CA PRO A 117 -5.25 20.67 1.91
C PRO A 117 -5.42 19.53 0.89
N PHE A 118 -5.68 18.32 1.38
CA PHE A 118 -5.78 17.14 0.51
C PHE A 118 -6.84 17.32 -0.60
N SER A 119 -7.92 18.06 -0.32
CA SER A 119 -8.95 18.38 -1.31
C SER A 119 -8.41 19.14 -2.53
N GLU A 120 -7.36 19.96 -2.38
CA GLU A 120 -6.73 20.67 -3.50
C GLU A 120 -5.83 19.74 -4.31
N ILE A 121 -5.08 18.85 -3.65
CA ILE A 121 -4.28 17.81 -4.33
C ILE A 121 -5.20 16.84 -5.07
N GLU A 122 -6.31 16.44 -4.46
CA GLU A 122 -7.36 15.62 -5.10
C GLU A 122 -7.97 16.37 -6.29
N ARG A 123 -8.31 17.66 -6.15
CA ARG A 123 -8.84 18.50 -7.23
C ARG A 123 -7.88 18.60 -8.40
N LEU A 124 -6.57 18.77 -8.15
CA LEU A 124 -5.53 18.81 -9.18
C LEU A 124 -5.60 17.59 -10.09
N PHE A 125 -5.53 16.38 -9.51
CA PHE A 125 -5.50 15.16 -10.28
C PHE A 125 -6.86 14.82 -10.92
N ILE A 126 -7.98 15.15 -10.27
CA ILE A 126 -9.31 15.00 -10.90
C ILE A 126 -9.42 15.90 -12.14
N GLN A 127 -8.97 17.15 -12.07
CA GLN A 127 -8.99 18.06 -13.23
C GLN A 127 -8.11 17.53 -14.36
N LYS A 128 -6.93 16.97 -14.05
CA LYS A 128 -6.07 16.33 -15.06
C LYS A 128 -6.73 15.11 -15.70
N ILE A 129 -7.35 14.24 -14.91
CA ILE A 129 -8.08 13.08 -15.43
C ILE A 129 -9.25 13.52 -16.33
N GLN A 130 -9.96 14.60 -15.98
CA GLN A 130 -11.03 15.12 -16.82
C GLN A 130 -10.52 15.66 -18.17
N GLN A 131 -9.32 16.26 -18.20
CA GLN A 131 -8.68 16.74 -19.43
C GLN A 131 -8.16 15.58 -20.30
N PHE A 132 -7.61 14.54 -19.68
CA PHE A 132 -7.02 13.39 -20.37
C PHE A 132 -7.60 12.07 -19.82
N PRO A 133 -8.88 11.77 -20.09
CA PRO A 133 -9.59 10.67 -19.46
C PRO A 133 -9.06 9.29 -19.85
N ASP A 134 -8.34 9.18 -20.97
CA ASP A 134 -7.76 7.93 -21.46
C ASP A 134 -6.33 7.67 -20.94
N ASP A 135 -5.73 8.59 -20.19
CA ASP A 135 -4.39 8.39 -19.62
C ASP A 135 -4.45 7.63 -18.28
N PRO A 136 -4.06 6.34 -18.22
CA PRO A 136 -4.06 5.59 -16.98
C PRO A 136 -3.05 6.12 -15.96
N ASN A 137 -1.99 6.84 -16.39
CA ASN A 137 -0.96 7.37 -15.49
C ASN A 137 -1.54 8.41 -14.54
N LEU A 138 -2.51 9.21 -14.99
CA LEU A 138 -3.18 10.19 -14.13
C LEU A 138 -4.02 9.54 -13.03
N ILE A 139 -4.63 8.39 -13.34
CA ILE A 139 -5.38 7.63 -12.34
C ILE A 139 -4.41 6.94 -11.37
N GLU A 140 -3.27 6.44 -11.84
CA GLU A 140 -2.19 5.94 -10.98
C GLU A 140 -1.70 7.00 -10.00
N LEU A 141 -1.54 8.24 -10.44
CA LEU A 141 -1.14 9.35 -9.58
C LEU A 141 -2.20 9.66 -8.52
N LEU A 142 -3.47 9.68 -8.89
CA LEU A 142 -4.56 9.84 -7.93
C LEU A 142 -4.62 8.67 -6.93
N VAL A 143 -4.33 7.44 -7.36
CA VAL A 143 -4.21 6.28 -6.44
C VAL A 143 -3.06 6.50 -5.47
N SER A 144 -1.89 6.95 -5.94
CA SER A 144 -0.76 7.29 -5.08
C SER A 144 -1.12 8.36 -4.05
N THR A 145 -1.93 9.36 -4.44
CA THR A 145 -2.35 10.41 -3.50
C THR A 145 -3.28 9.93 -2.42
N TYR A 146 -4.24 9.07 -2.75
CA TYR A 146 -5.06 8.42 -1.74
C TYR A 146 -4.24 7.53 -0.79
N ILE A 147 -3.21 6.84 -1.30
CA ILE A 147 -2.35 5.98 -0.48
C ILE A 147 -1.60 6.79 0.58
N PHE A 148 -0.93 7.89 0.21
CA PHE A 148 -0.19 8.66 1.22
C PHE A 148 -1.11 9.42 2.19
N ASN A 149 -2.35 9.74 1.78
CA ASN A 149 -3.37 10.30 2.69
C ASN A 149 -4.00 9.24 3.61
N GLY A 150 -3.75 7.95 3.37
CA GLY A 150 -4.38 6.84 4.10
C GLY A 150 -5.82 6.56 3.69
N ASP A 151 -6.30 7.12 2.59
CA ASP A 151 -7.65 6.90 2.03
C ASP A 151 -7.71 5.61 1.20
N TRP A 152 -7.51 4.47 1.88
CA TRP A 152 -7.41 3.16 1.26
C TRP A 152 -8.63 2.76 0.42
N ASP A 153 -9.83 3.14 0.85
CA ASP A 153 -11.08 2.85 0.15
C ASP A 153 -11.18 3.62 -1.18
N LYS A 154 -10.76 4.90 -1.20
CA LYS A 154 -10.71 5.68 -2.44
C LYS A 154 -9.65 5.13 -3.39
N ALA A 155 -8.46 4.79 -2.87
CA ALA A 155 -7.40 4.14 -3.65
C ALA A 155 -7.89 2.85 -4.31
N TRP A 156 -8.57 2.00 -3.54
CA TRP A 156 -9.17 0.76 -4.04
C TRP A 156 -10.22 1.01 -5.12
N ASN A 157 -11.14 1.96 -4.90
CA ASN A 157 -12.19 2.27 -5.88
C ASN A 157 -11.61 2.67 -7.24
N GLN A 158 -10.58 3.52 -7.26
CA GLN A 158 -9.90 3.91 -8.50
C GLN A 158 -9.17 2.74 -9.15
N ARG A 159 -8.46 1.94 -8.36
CA ARG A 159 -7.71 0.77 -8.86
C ARG A 159 -8.63 -0.29 -9.46
N ARG A 160 -9.78 -0.53 -8.83
CA ARG A 160 -10.82 -1.42 -9.33
C ARG A 160 -11.41 -0.91 -10.64
N ALA A 161 -11.72 0.39 -10.72
CA ALA A 161 -12.25 1.00 -11.94
C ALA A 161 -11.24 0.90 -13.11
N LEU A 162 -9.96 1.12 -12.85
CA LEU A 162 -8.88 0.92 -13.82
C LEU A 162 -8.84 -0.53 -14.33
N ASP A 163 -8.83 -1.51 -13.44
CA ASP A 163 -8.82 -2.93 -13.81
C ASP A 163 -10.06 -3.31 -14.65
N MET A 164 -11.24 -2.79 -14.30
CA MET A 164 -12.47 -3.02 -15.06
C MET A 164 -12.40 -2.43 -16.48
N ARG A 165 -11.75 -1.26 -16.64
CA ARG A 165 -11.57 -0.60 -17.94
C ARG A 165 -10.46 -1.24 -18.77
N PHE A 166 -9.35 -1.62 -18.14
CA PHE A 166 -8.14 -2.12 -18.77
C PHE A 166 -7.82 -3.55 -18.30
N LYS A 167 -8.64 -4.51 -18.72
CA LYS A 167 -8.50 -5.94 -18.36
C LYS A 167 -7.32 -6.67 -19.01
N ASN A 168 -6.54 -5.98 -19.85
CA ASN A 168 -5.40 -6.56 -20.56
C ASN A 168 -4.29 -7.05 -19.62
N GLU A 169 -4.17 -6.47 -18.43
CA GLU A 169 -3.14 -6.86 -17.45
C GLU A 169 -3.50 -8.09 -16.59
N GLN A 170 -4.71 -8.66 -16.75
CA GLN A 170 -5.16 -9.87 -16.04
C GLN A 170 -4.96 -9.79 -14.52
N GLY A 171 -5.19 -8.60 -13.94
CA GLY A 171 -5.06 -8.36 -12.50
C GLY A 171 -3.63 -8.24 -11.96
N LYS A 172 -2.59 -8.21 -12.81
CA LYS A 172 -1.18 -8.10 -12.37
C LYS A 172 -0.94 -6.88 -11.47
N ARG A 173 -1.38 -5.71 -11.91
CA ARG A 173 -1.24 -4.45 -11.17
C ARG A 173 -2.07 -4.40 -9.89
N LEU A 174 -3.17 -5.16 -9.84
CA LEU A 174 -3.96 -5.36 -8.62
C LEU A 174 -3.31 -6.31 -7.63
N LEU A 175 -2.60 -7.33 -8.09
CA LEU A 175 -1.80 -8.20 -7.22
C LEU A 175 -0.69 -7.40 -6.51
N GLU A 176 -0.01 -6.51 -7.23
CA GLU A 176 1.01 -5.61 -6.66
C GLU A 176 0.38 -4.68 -5.60
N PHE A 177 -0.74 -4.06 -5.93
CA PHE A 177 -1.50 -3.22 -4.99
C PHE A 177 -1.97 -4.00 -3.75
N ALA A 178 -2.59 -5.17 -3.92
CA ALA A 178 -3.02 -6.02 -2.81
C ALA A 178 -1.85 -6.44 -1.91
N SER A 179 -0.70 -6.74 -2.50
CA SER A 179 0.52 -7.08 -1.76
C SER A 179 1.05 -5.89 -0.95
N TYR A 180 0.92 -4.68 -1.48
CA TYR A 180 1.25 -3.45 -0.76
C TYR A 180 0.25 -3.20 0.39
N ILE A 181 -1.05 -3.24 0.13
CA ILE A 181 -2.12 -3.10 1.14
C ILE A 181 -1.95 -4.11 2.28
N PHE A 182 -1.59 -5.36 1.96
CA PHE A 182 -1.27 -6.38 2.97
C PHE A 182 -0.06 -5.99 3.83
N GLN A 183 1.02 -5.49 3.22
CA GLN A 183 2.23 -5.05 3.94
C GLN A 183 1.97 -3.81 4.80
N SER A 184 1.06 -2.94 4.36
CA SER A 184 0.56 -1.78 5.12
C SER A 184 -0.45 -2.15 6.21
N GLN A 185 -0.62 -3.45 6.50
CA GLN A 185 -1.49 -3.99 7.55
C GLN A 185 -3.00 -3.71 7.36
N GLN A 186 -3.39 -3.32 6.15
CA GLN A 186 -4.80 -3.13 5.76
C GLN A 186 -5.39 -4.47 5.31
N TRP A 187 -5.32 -5.48 6.18
CA TRP A 187 -5.57 -6.88 5.81
C TRP A 187 -6.99 -7.16 5.36
N SER A 188 -8.00 -6.49 5.94
CA SER A 188 -9.39 -6.60 5.50
C SER A 188 -9.53 -6.19 4.04
N LEU A 189 -8.97 -5.03 3.67
CA LEU A 189 -8.97 -4.57 2.28
C LEU A 189 -8.14 -5.48 1.37
N ALA A 190 -6.96 -5.94 1.82
CA ALA A 190 -6.14 -6.86 1.04
C ALA A 190 -6.91 -8.14 0.66
N SER A 191 -7.61 -8.75 1.63
CA SER A 191 -8.44 -9.93 1.39
C SER A 191 -9.54 -9.67 0.36
N GLN A 192 -10.18 -8.49 0.44
CA GLN A 192 -11.23 -8.07 -0.49
C GLN A 192 -10.70 -7.91 -1.93
N ILE A 193 -9.48 -7.37 -2.08
CA ILE A 193 -8.83 -7.23 -3.40
C ILE A 193 -8.46 -8.61 -3.97
N PHE A 194 -7.91 -9.52 -3.15
CA PHE A 194 -7.61 -10.88 -3.61
C PHE A 194 -8.87 -11.65 -4.01
N ASP A 195 -9.97 -11.49 -3.27
CA ASP A 195 -11.26 -12.08 -3.64
C ASP A 195 -11.78 -11.54 -4.97
N TYR A 196 -11.66 -10.24 -5.20
CA TYR A 196 -11.98 -9.64 -6.47
C TYR A 196 -11.15 -10.26 -7.60
N LEU A 197 -9.84 -10.43 -7.42
CA LEU A 197 -8.97 -11.08 -8.41
C LEU A 197 -9.42 -12.52 -8.72
N ILE A 198 -9.70 -13.32 -7.69
CA ILE A 198 -10.16 -14.71 -7.83
C ILE A 198 -11.48 -14.78 -8.61
N LYS A 199 -12.41 -13.86 -8.33
CA LYS A 199 -13.72 -13.80 -8.98
C LYS A 199 -13.64 -13.30 -10.42
N SER A 200 -12.84 -12.26 -10.67
CA SER A 200 -12.74 -11.59 -11.97
C SER A 200 -11.90 -12.38 -12.97
N TYR A 201 -10.93 -13.17 -12.50
CA TYR A 201 -9.99 -13.91 -13.35
C TYR A 201 -9.92 -15.40 -12.97
N PRO A 202 -11.04 -16.16 -13.14
CA PRO A 202 -11.13 -17.55 -12.67
C PRO A 202 -10.15 -18.51 -13.35
N ASN A 203 -9.73 -18.21 -14.58
CA ASN A 203 -8.80 -19.04 -15.36
C ASN A 203 -7.33 -18.61 -15.22
N SER A 204 -7.03 -17.64 -14.35
CA SER A 204 -5.65 -17.18 -14.14
C SER A 204 -4.80 -18.25 -13.47
N ASN A 205 -3.58 -18.47 -13.97
CA ASN A 205 -2.60 -19.33 -13.32
C ASN A 205 -2.16 -18.80 -11.94
N GLN A 206 -2.41 -17.52 -11.65
CA GLN A 206 -2.15 -16.89 -10.35
C GLN A 206 -3.27 -17.12 -9.33
N ARG A 207 -4.44 -17.63 -9.74
CA ARG A 207 -5.59 -17.84 -8.85
C ARG A 207 -5.23 -18.60 -7.56
N PRO A 208 -4.43 -19.68 -7.59
CA PRO A 208 -4.06 -20.39 -6.37
C PRO A 208 -3.22 -19.53 -5.41
N ARG A 209 -2.36 -18.66 -5.95
CA ARG A 209 -1.59 -17.69 -5.15
C ARG A 209 -2.51 -16.65 -4.52
N TRP A 210 -3.49 -16.13 -5.25
CA TRP A 210 -4.46 -15.18 -4.71
C TRP A 210 -5.32 -15.78 -3.62
N GLN A 211 -5.76 -17.04 -3.76
CA GLN A 211 -6.48 -17.75 -2.71
C GLN A 211 -5.66 -17.85 -1.43
N GLN A 212 -4.40 -18.26 -1.55
CA GLN A 212 -3.48 -18.33 -0.40
C GLN A 212 -3.31 -16.95 0.27
N MET A 213 -3.08 -15.89 -0.50
CA MET A 213 -2.90 -14.54 0.03
C MET A 213 -4.19 -13.98 0.65
N SER A 214 -5.35 -14.33 0.08
CA SER A 214 -6.67 -13.97 0.63
C SER A 214 -6.90 -14.63 2.00
N ILE A 215 -6.53 -15.91 2.15
CA ILE A 215 -6.62 -16.61 3.43
C ILE A 215 -5.63 -16.01 4.43
N ALA A 216 -4.37 -15.79 4.04
CA ALA A 216 -3.36 -15.17 4.90
C ALA A 216 -3.78 -13.77 5.39
N ALA A 217 -4.42 -12.96 4.55
CA ALA A 217 -4.95 -11.67 4.94
C ALA A 217 -6.05 -11.79 6.00
N ARG A 218 -7.00 -12.70 5.81
CA ARG A 218 -8.04 -12.94 6.82
C ARG A 218 -7.48 -13.51 8.13
N GLU A 219 -6.45 -14.36 8.04
CA GLU A 219 -5.74 -14.86 9.21
C GLU A 219 -5.17 -13.70 10.04
N GLN A 220 -4.49 -12.74 9.41
CA GLN A 220 -3.98 -11.56 10.13
C GLN A 220 -5.10 -10.72 10.77
N VAL A 221 -6.27 -10.60 10.11
CA VAL A 221 -7.44 -9.93 10.72
C VAL A 221 -7.90 -10.64 11.98
N VAL A 222 -7.97 -11.98 11.96
CA VAL A 222 -8.35 -12.80 13.12
C VAL A 222 -7.32 -12.70 14.24
N LEU A 223 -6.03 -12.79 13.90
CA LEU A 223 -4.93 -12.74 14.88
C LEU A 223 -4.77 -11.36 15.54
N LYS A 224 -5.23 -10.28 14.91
CA LYS A 224 -5.22 -8.93 15.49
C LYS A 224 -6.26 -8.77 16.62
N LYS A 225 -7.32 -9.59 16.62
CA LYS A 225 -8.38 -9.49 17.62
C LYS A 225 -7.93 -10.17 18.92
N GLU A 226 -8.16 -9.51 20.05
CA GLU A 226 -7.93 -10.14 21.36
C GLU A 226 -8.83 -11.36 21.56
N ASN A 227 -10.09 -11.26 21.11
CA ASN A 227 -11.09 -12.32 21.18
C ASN A 227 -11.78 -12.48 19.81
N PRO A 228 -11.19 -13.25 18.87
CA PRO A 228 -11.84 -13.51 17.58
C PRO A 228 -13.08 -14.37 17.75
N ASP A 229 -14.07 -14.19 16.86
CA ASP A 229 -15.24 -15.07 16.84
C ASP A 229 -14.82 -16.48 16.39
N ILE A 230 -15.28 -17.49 17.13
CA ILE A 230 -15.09 -18.91 16.82
C ILE A 230 -15.55 -19.20 15.38
N SER A 231 -16.62 -18.56 14.90
CA SER A 231 -17.12 -18.75 13.54
C SER A 231 -16.10 -18.30 12.48
N GLU A 232 -15.41 -17.18 12.70
CA GLU A 232 -14.35 -16.67 11.81
C GLU A 232 -13.16 -17.62 11.75
N VAL A 233 -12.74 -18.13 12.91
CA VAL A 233 -11.63 -19.10 13.00
C VAL A 233 -11.99 -20.41 12.28
N LYS A 234 -13.21 -20.92 12.46
CA LYS A 234 -13.69 -22.12 11.74
C LYS A 234 -13.77 -21.90 10.23
N ASN A 235 -14.16 -20.70 9.79
CA ASN A 235 -14.17 -20.34 8.38
C ASN A 235 -12.76 -20.33 7.79
N LEU A 236 -11.76 -19.84 8.53
CA LEU A 236 -10.35 -19.90 8.12
C LEU A 236 -9.84 -21.32 7.99
N ILE A 237 -10.11 -22.18 8.97
CA ILE A 237 -9.78 -23.61 8.93
C ILE A 237 -10.38 -24.26 7.68
N SER A 238 -11.66 -24.02 7.43
CA SER A 238 -12.36 -24.54 6.24
C SER A 238 -11.74 -24.04 4.94
N ALA A 239 -11.26 -22.79 4.92
CA ALA A 239 -10.59 -22.21 3.76
C ALA A 239 -9.23 -22.86 3.49
N TYR A 240 -8.42 -23.15 4.52
CA TYR A 240 -7.18 -23.91 4.36
C TYR A 240 -7.41 -25.34 3.86
N GLN A 241 -8.41 -26.02 4.43
CA GLN A 241 -8.80 -27.37 4.00
C GLN A 241 -9.22 -27.37 2.52
N LYS A 242 -10.05 -26.39 2.11
CA LYS A 242 -10.46 -26.22 0.72
C LYS A 242 -9.27 -25.94 -0.19
N LEU A 243 -8.35 -25.04 0.20
CA LEU A 243 -7.15 -24.73 -0.55
C LEU A 243 -6.32 -25.99 -0.84
N ARG A 244 -6.15 -26.87 0.15
CA ARG A 244 -5.45 -28.15 -0.05
C ARG A 244 -6.19 -29.07 -1.01
N SER A 245 -7.50 -29.20 -0.85
CA SER A 245 -8.31 -30.08 -1.71
C SER A 245 -8.25 -29.69 -3.18
N GLU A 246 -8.12 -28.39 -3.47
CA GLU A 246 -8.05 -27.87 -4.85
C GLU A 246 -6.65 -27.99 -5.46
N ARG A 247 -5.59 -27.96 -4.65
CA ARG A 247 -4.20 -27.87 -5.14
C ARG A 247 -3.41 -29.18 -5.08
N GLY A 248 -3.93 -30.20 -4.39
CA GLY A 248 -3.21 -31.46 -4.17
C GLY A 248 -1.93 -31.26 -3.34
N ASP A 249 -1.03 -32.24 -3.37
CA ASP A 249 0.17 -32.26 -2.54
C ASP A 249 1.28 -31.39 -3.14
N ASN A 250 1.51 -30.22 -2.52
CA ASN A 250 2.61 -29.31 -2.84
C ASN A 250 2.99 -28.49 -1.60
N ALA A 251 4.14 -27.80 -1.63
CA ALA A 251 4.66 -27.04 -0.48
C ALA A 251 3.67 -26.02 0.11
N ILE A 252 2.84 -25.38 -0.73
CA ILE A 252 1.82 -24.44 -0.25
C ILE A 252 0.69 -25.18 0.46
N SER A 253 0.23 -26.30 -0.09
CA SER A 253 -0.74 -27.17 0.58
C SER A 253 -0.19 -27.69 1.90
N MET A 254 1.11 -28.03 1.96
CA MET A 254 1.75 -28.49 3.18
C MET A 254 1.79 -27.41 4.27
N SER A 255 2.24 -26.19 3.94
CA SER A 255 2.28 -25.10 4.93
C SER A 255 0.91 -24.74 5.51
N SER A 256 -0.19 -25.02 4.81
CA SER A 256 -1.53 -24.82 5.36
C SER A 256 -1.89 -25.76 6.53
N TYR A 257 -1.28 -26.95 6.64
CA TYR A 257 -1.48 -27.82 7.82
C TYR A 257 -0.91 -27.15 9.08
N TRP A 258 0.27 -26.53 8.95
CA TRP A 258 0.88 -25.79 10.05
C TRP A 258 -0.01 -24.63 10.50
N GLN A 259 -0.49 -23.79 9.57
CA GLN A 259 -1.37 -22.67 9.89
C GLN A 259 -2.71 -23.14 10.50
N GLU A 260 -3.32 -24.19 9.96
CA GLU A 260 -4.55 -24.76 10.52
C GLU A 260 -4.37 -25.29 11.94
N ALA A 261 -3.27 -25.97 12.23
CA ALA A 261 -3.00 -26.48 13.56
C ALA A 261 -2.86 -25.35 14.59
N LYS A 262 -2.22 -24.25 14.21
CA LYS A 262 -2.12 -23.05 15.05
C LYS A 262 -3.49 -22.48 15.37
N LEU A 263 -4.40 -22.42 14.39
CA LEU A 263 -5.80 -21.99 14.60
C LEU A 263 -6.53 -22.89 15.61
N TYR A 264 -6.37 -24.21 15.50
CA TYR A 264 -6.92 -25.14 16.49
C TYR A 264 -6.33 -24.93 17.88
N ALA A 265 -5.00 -24.89 17.99
CA ALA A 265 -4.32 -24.83 19.27
C ALA A 265 -4.54 -23.49 20.00
N TYR A 266 -4.31 -22.38 19.30
CA TYR A 266 -4.20 -21.09 19.96
C TYR A 266 -5.51 -20.31 19.99
N GLN A 267 -6.33 -20.41 18.94
CA GLN A 267 -7.58 -19.68 18.84
C GLN A 267 -8.77 -20.50 19.34
N LEU A 268 -8.83 -21.81 19.05
CA LEU A 268 -9.93 -22.67 19.50
C LEU A 268 -9.63 -23.47 20.79
N LYS A 269 -8.38 -23.49 21.25
CA LYS A 269 -7.92 -24.32 22.38
C LYS A 269 -8.19 -25.82 22.20
N GLN A 270 -8.20 -26.29 20.96
CA GLN A 270 -8.44 -27.69 20.57
C GLN A 270 -7.12 -28.39 20.26
N LEU A 271 -6.37 -28.72 21.31
CA LEU A 271 -5.00 -29.27 21.20
C LEU A 271 -4.96 -30.60 20.44
N ASP A 272 -5.89 -31.52 20.70
CA ASP A 272 -5.97 -32.81 20.01
C ASP A 272 -6.12 -32.65 18.49
N SER A 273 -6.95 -31.71 18.05
CA SER A 273 -7.14 -31.41 16.64
C SER A 273 -5.86 -30.82 16.02
N ALA A 274 -5.18 -29.93 16.75
CA ALA A 274 -3.91 -29.37 16.30
C ALA A 274 -2.83 -30.45 16.13
N VAL A 275 -2.68 -31.35 17.11
CA VAL A 275 -1.74 -32.48 17.07
C VAL A 275 -2.03 -33.40 15.87
N LEU A 276 -3.30 -33.72 15.63
CA LEU A 276 -3.70 -34.56 14.49
C LEU A 276 -3.33 -33.91 13.15
N VAL A 277 -3.60 -32.61 13.01
CA VAL A 277 -3.30 -31.85 11.79
C VAL A 277 -1.79 -31.74 11.56
N LEU A 278 -0.99 -31.48 12.61
CA LEU A 278 0.47 -31.39 12.50
C LEU A 278 1.10 -32.72 12.13
N ASN A 279 0.70 -33.82 12.78
CA ASN A 279 1.24 -35.15 12.45
C ASN A 279 0.99 -35.50 10.97
N LYS A 280 -0.21 -35.17 10.46
CA LYS A 280 -0.52 -35.34 9.04
C LYS A 280 0.35 -34.45 8.15
N GLY A 281 0.54 -33.18 8.53
CA GLY A 281 1.41 -32.24 7.81
C GLY A 281 2.87 -32.72 7.75
N ILE A 282 3.43 -33.15 8.88
CA ILE A 282 4.80 -33.67 9.00
C ILE A 282 5.01 -34.89 8.09
N LEU A 283 4.06 -35.83 8.10
CA LEU A 283 4.12 -37.03 7.27
C LEU A 283 4.17 -36.72 5.78
N LEU A 284 3.42 -35.70 5.34
CA LEU A 284 3.32 -35.31 3.93
C LEU A 284 4.43 -34.36 3.49
N THR A 285 5.11 -33.69 4.42
CA THR A 285 6.19 -32.73 4.17
C THR A 285 7.57 -33.41 4.25
N GLN A 286 7.79 -34.47 3.48
CA GLN A 286 9.09 -35.18 3.50
C GLN A 286 10.15 -34.53 2.60
N SER A 287 9.74 -33.70 1.63
CA SER A 287 10.64 -33.07 0.67
C SER A 287 11.08 -31.66 1.05
N ASP A 288 10.60 -31.12 2.18
CA ASP A 288 10.91 -29.78 2.67
C ASP A 288 11.27 -29.86 4.16
N ASP A 289 12.55 -30.08 4.42
CA ASP A 289 13.08 -30.28 5.77
C ASP A 289 12.83 -29.07 6.68
N ASN A 290 12.87 -27.85 6.12
CA ASN A 290 12.64 -26.63 6.88
C ASN A 290 11.18 -26.54 7.36
N LEU A 291 10.22 -26.78 6.47
CA LEU A 291 8.80 -26.76 6.85
C LEU A 291 8.47 -27.92 7.79
N GLN A 292 9.05 -29.10 7.57
CA GLN A 292 8.90 -30.23 8.47
C GLN A 292 9.42 -29.92 9.88
N ALA A 293 10.61 -29.30 9.97
CA ALA A 293 11.19 -28.87 11.23
C ALA A 293 10.28 -27.86 11.95
N GLN A 294 9.75 -26.86 11.24
CA GLN A 294 8.80 -25.89 11.81
C GLN A 294 7.56 -26.56 12.40
N MET A 295 6.97 -27.52 11.68
CA MET A 295 5.81 -28.27 12.18
C MET A 295 6.14 -29.13 13.40
N LYS A 296 7.34 -29.73 13.45
CA LYS A 296 7.80 -30.51 14.62
C LYS A 296 8.04 -29.63 15.84
N LEU A 297 8.64 -28.45 15.66
CA LEU A 297 8.82 -27.48 16.75
C LEU A 297 7.45 -27.05 17.29
N GLU A 298 6.52 -26.68 16.41
CA GLU A 298 5.14 -26.32 16.78
C GLU A 298 4.43 -27.47 17.52
N LEU A 299 4.61 -28.70 17.06
CA LEU A 299 4.06 -29.88 17.72
C LEU A 299 4.66 -30.05 19.13
N GLY A 300 5.96 -29.85 19.29
CA GLY A 300 6.62 -29.86 20.60
C GLY A 300 6.06 -28.79 21.55
N ASP A 301 5.81 -27.58 21.05
CA ASP A 301 5.25 -26.48 21.84
C ASP A 301 3.82 -26.82 22.32
N ILE A 302 2.98 -27.34 21.43
CA ILE A 302 1.62 -27.77 21.75
C ILE A 302 1.61 -28.92 22.75
N LEU A 303 2.48 -29.93 22.57
CA LEU A 303 2.60 -31.07 23.50
C LEU A 303 3.09 -30.61 24.88
N THR A 304 4.01 -29.63 24.93
CA THR A 304 4.47 -29.03 26.18
C THR A 304 3.31 -28.34 26.90
N TYR A 305 2.50 -27.58 26.16
CA TYR A 305 1.31 -26.93 26.70
C TYR A 305 0.26 -27.93 27.20
N GLU A 306 0.13 -29.08 26.54
CA GLU A 306 -0.72 -30.20 26.97
C GLU A 306 -0.15 -30.98 28.19
N GLY A 307 1.10 -30.73 28.57
CA GLY A 307 1.79 -31.42 29.66
C GLY A 307 2.52 -32.71 29.25
N LYS A 308 2.54 -33.07 27.96
CA LYS A 308 3.24 -34.23 27.40
C LYS A 308 4.72 -33.94 27.15
N LYS A 309 5.45 -33.61 28.22
CA LYS A 309 6.84 -33.13 28.14
C LYS A 309 7.81 -34.08 27.44
N TYR A 310 7.67 -35.39 27.64
CA TYR A 310 8.54 -36.38 26.99
C TYR A 310 8.31 -36.43 25.47
N ASP A 311 7.04 -36.40 25.05
CA ASP A 311 6.69 -36.39 23.63
C ASP A 311 7.18 -35.11 22.95
N ALA A 312 7.09 -33.96 23.66
CA ALA A 312 7.64 -32.69 23.19
C ALA A 312 9.16 -32.75 22.99
N LEU A 313 9.91 -33.27 23.98
CA LEU A 313 11.36 -33.44 23.88
C LEU A 313 11.77 -34.31 22.69
N ILE A 314 10.99 -35.34 22.37
CA ILE A 314 11.23 -36.17 21.18
C ILE A 314 11.13 -35.32 19.92
N GLN A 315 10.13 -34.45 19.78
CA GLN A 315 9.99 -33.60 18.60
C GLN A 315 11.15 -32.61 18.48
N TYR A 316 11.53 -31.93 19.56
CA TYR A 316 12.66 -31.00 19.54
C TYR A 316 13.98 -31.69 19.18
N ALA A 317 14.26 -32.87 19.75
CA ALA A 317 15.46 -33.64 19.45
C ALA A 317 15.50 -34.14 18.00
N GLN A 318 14.35 -34.41 17.38
CA GLN A 318 14.30 -34.75 15.96
C GLN A 318 14.69 -33.57 15.06
N VAL A 319 14.34 -32.34 15.46
CA VAL A 319 14.72 -31.12 14.72
C VAL A 319 16.20 -30.82 14.92
N GLU A 320 16.72 -30.93 16.14
CA GLU A 320 18.14 -30.71 16.45
C GLU A 320 19.06 -31.60 15.60
N LYS A 321 18.65 -32.85 15.35
CA LYS A 321 19.40 -33.79 14.49
C LYS A 321 19.37 -33.46 12.99
N GLN A 322 18.48 -32.59 12.54
CA GLN A 322 18.32 -32.19 11.15
C GLN A 322 19.17 -30.96 10.78
N VAL A 323 19.71 -30.24 11.77
CA VAL A 323 20.56 -29.05 11.62
C VAL A 323 22.03 -29.44 11.60
#